data_AF-A0A4Y7PIB6-F1
#
_entry.id   AF-A0A4Y7PIB6-F1
#
_cell.length_a   1.000
_cell.length_b   1.000
_cell.length_c   1.000
_cell.angle_alpha   90.00
_cell.angle_beta   90.00
_cell.angle_gamma   90.00
#
_symmetry.space_group_name_H-M   'P 1'
#
loop_
_entity.id
_entity.type
_entity.pdbx_description
1 polymer ?
#
loop_
_entity_poly.entity_id
_entity_poly.type
_entity_poly.pdbx_seq_one_letter_code
_entity_poly.pdbx_strand_id
1 'polypeptide(L)'
;MLILSQAHRLGTSGRPEEVHVWLKGGRRLNVLPEIDVADFATQWRKWWTRLQPVVRIPSTAAGWPLLRPASADIDWSRTRRGGRNGLLVVVITLMWW
;
A
#
# COMPACT_ATOMS: atom_id res chain seq x y z
N MET A 1 -0.73 -14.37 27.01
CA MET A 1 -1.36 -13.48 26.00
C MET A 1 -0.25 -12.67 25.33
N LEU A 2 0.26 -13.13 24.18
CA LEU A 2 1.33 -12.43 23.46
C LEU A 2 0.72 -11.27 22.66
N ILE A 3 1.11 -10.04 23.00
CA ILE A 3 0.80 -8.85 22.19
C ILE A 3 1.59 -8.99 20.88
N LEU A 4 0.92 -9.45 19.83
CA LEU A 4 1.47 -9.46 18.48
C LEU A 4 1.77 -8.00 18.10
N SER A 5 3.05 -7.65 18.05
CA SER A 5 3.56 -6.33 17.72
C SER A 5 2.90 -5.77 16.45
N GLN A 6 2.61 -4.47 16.38
CA GLN A 6 2.10 -3.84 15.15
C GLN A 6 3.03 -3.96 13.92
N ALA A 7 4.21 -4.58 14.07
CA ALA A 7 5.24 -4.75 13.05
C ALA A 7 4.83 -5.59 11.82
N HIS A 8 3.62 -6.17 11.79
CA HIS A 8 3.15 -6.99 10.65
C HIS A 8 2.20 -6.25 9.71
N ARG A 9 1.76 -5.02 10.02
CA ARG A 9 0.71 -4.33 9.23
C ARG A 9 1.33 -3.24 8.36
N LEU A 10 0.80 -3.06 7.16
CA LEU A 10 1.09 -1.89 6.35
C LEU A 10 0.51 -0.63 7.01
N GLY A 11 1.18 0.50 6.82
CA GLY A 11 0.65 1.81 7.19
C GLY A 11 -0.66 2.09 6.44
N THR A 12 -1.63 2.69 7.12
CA THR A 12 -2.97 2.97 6.57
C THR A 12 -3.12 4.41 6.10
N SER A 13 -2.11 5.24 6.32
CA SER A 13 -2.15 6.66 5.99
C SER A 13 -2.30 6.87 4.47
N GLY A 14 -3.39 7.52 4.07
CA GLY A 14 -3.70 7.78 2.66
C GLY A 14 -4.18 6.56 1.87
N ARG A 15 -4.49 5.43 2.54
CA ARG A 15 -5.07 4.24 1.92
C ARG A 15 -6.47 4.57 1.35
N PRO A 16 -6.81 4.13 0.13
CA PRO A 16 -8.16 4.30 -0.42
C PRO A 16 -9.22 3.66 0.48
N GLU A 17 -10.39 4.28 0.57
CA GLU A 17 -11.49 3.84 1.44
C GLU A 17 -12.03 2.47 1.01
N GLU A 18 -12.04 2.18 -0.29
CA GLU A 18 -12.48 0.91 -0.86
C GLU A 18 -11.61 -0.25 -0.33
N VAL A 19 -10.30 -0.02 -0.16
CA VAL A 19 -9.39 -1.00 0.45
C VAL A 19 -9.75 -1.21 1.92
N HIS A 20 -10.08 -0.15 2.65
CA HIS A 20 -10.48 -0.25 4.06
C HIS A 20 -11.79 -1.03 4.23
N VAL A 21 -12.80 -0.72 3.42
CA VAL A 21 -14.09 -1.43 3.40
C VAL A 21 -13.90 -2.89 3.04
N TRP A 22 -13.13 -3.20 1.99
CA TRP A 22 -12.85 -4.57 1.57
C TRP A 22 -12.11 -5.39 2.65
N LEU A 23 -11.12 -4.78 3.32
CA LEU A 23 -10.43 -5.42 4.45
C LEU A 23 -11.37 -5.71 5.62
N LYS A 24 -12.27 -4.78 5.97
CA LYS A 24 -13.30 -4.97 7.00
C LYS A 24 -14.33 -6.03 6.60
N GLY A 25 -14.68 -6.10 5.31
CA GLY A 25 -15.62 -7.08 4.74
C GLY A 25 -15.07 -8.50 4.60
N GLY A 26 -13.89 -8.79 5.15
CA GLY A 26 -13.31 -10.13 5.20
C GLY A 26 -12.40 -10.47 4.02
N ARG A 27 -12.13 -9.53 3.11
CA ARG A 27 -11.27 -9.72 1.93
C ARG A 27 -11.83 -10.73 0.93
N ARG A 28 -13.10 -10.59 0.59
CA ARG A 28 -13.75 -11.44 -0.42
C ARG A 28 -13.03 -11.24 -1.75
N LEU A 29 -12.35 -12.27 -2.25
CA LEU A 29 -11.56 -12.21 -3.50
C LEU A 29 -12.44 -12.34 -4.75
N ASN A 30 -13.63 -12.93 -4.58
CA ASN A 30 -14.62 -13.11 -5.62
C ASN A 30 -15.59 -11.93 -5.76
N VAL A 31 -15.42 -10.88 -4.96
CA VAL A 31 -16.24 -9.66 -5.01
C VAL A 31 -15.29 -8.49 -5.18
N LEU A 32 -15.21 -7.97 -6.40
CA LEU A 32 -14.47 -6.74 -6.66
C LEU A 32 -15.27 -5.55 -6.13
N PRO A 33 -14.62 -4.58 -5.47
CA PRO A 33 -15.28 -3.34 -5.09
C PRO A 33 -15.62 -2.53 -6.34
N GLU A 34 -16.72 -1.78 -6.26
CA GLU A 34 -17.00 -0.72 -7.20
C GLU A 34 -16.04 0.44 -6.91
N ILE A 35 -15.34 0.91 -7.94
CA ILE A 35 -14.35 1.99 -7.84
C ILE A 35 -14.59 3.02 -8.95
N ASP A 36 -14.36 4.30 -8.63
CA ASP A 36 -13.97 5.26 -9.67
C ASP A 36 -12.49 5.06 -9.96
N VAL A 37 -12.16 4.69 -11.21
CA VAL A 37 -10.80 4.29 -11.57
C VAL A 37 -9.80 5.44 -11.41
N ALA A 38 -10.18 6.67 -11.74
CA ALA A 38 -9.27 7.82 -11.70
C ALA A 38 -8.97 8.25 -10.26
N ASP A 39 -10.00 8.29 -9.42
CA ASP A 39 -9.87 8.63 -8.01
C ASP A 39 -9.16 7.54 -7.23
N PHE A 40 -9.51 6.27 -7.47
CA PHE A 40 -8.84 5.13 -6.86
C PHE A 40 -7.35 5.12 -7.23
N ALA A 41 -7.01 5.25 -8.51
CA ALA A 41 -5.62 5.29 -8.96
C ALA A 41 -4.82 6.41 -8.27
N THR A 42 -5.43 7.59 -8.09
CA THR A 42 -4.80 8.74 -7.43
C THR A 42 -4.55 8.49 -5.95
N GLN A 43 -5.54 7.97 -5.23
CA GLN A 43 -5.42 7.63 -3.82
C GLN A 43 -4.46 6.46 -3.61
N TRP A 44 -4.52 5.46 -4.48
CA TRP A 44 -3.67 4.29 -4.43
C TRP A 44 -2.19 4.67 -4.59
N ARG A 45 -1.85 5.52 -5.58
CA ARG A 45 -0.48 6.03 -5.75
C ARG A 45 -0.01 6.78 -4.51
N LYS A 46 -0.84 7.64 -3.91
CA LYS A 46 -0.52 8.35 -2.67
C LYS A 46 -0.21 7.38 -1.52
N TRP A 47 -1.02 6.34 -1.36
CA TRP A 47 -0.80 5.30 -0.36
C TRP A 47 0.50 4.53 -0.62
N TRP A 48 0.71 4.07 -1.84
CA TRP A 48 1.88 3.30 -2.22
C TRP A 48 3.18 4.09 -2.04
N THR A 49 3.20 5.37 -2.41
CA THR A 49 4.33 6.28 -2.17
C THR A 49 4.64 6.41 -0.67
N ARG A 50 3.64 6.51 0.20
CA ARG A 50 3.85 6.57 1.66
C ARG A 50 4.43 5.27 2.25
N LEU A 51 4.17 4.14 1.59
CA LEU A 51 4.72 2.85 1.98
C LEU A 51 6.16 2.62 1.48
N GLN A 52 6.66 3.46 0.56
CA GLN A 52 8.00 3.28 0.00
C GLN A 52 9.12 3.71 0.95
N PRO A 53 10.33 3.14 0.76
CA PRO A 53 11.57 3.74 1.24
C PRO A 53 11.70 5.19 0.77
N VAL A 54 12.19 6.08 1.63
CA VAL A 54 12.31 7.52 1.35
C VAL A 54 13.16 7.79 0.11
N VAL A 55 14.23 7.02 -0.10
CA VAL A 55 15.12 7.11 -1.27
C VAL A 55 14.43 6.84 -2.61
N ARG A 56 13.22 6.25 -2.60
CA ARG A 56 12.41 6.04 -3.80
C ARG A 56 11.46 7.19 -4.09
N ILE A 57 11.30 8.15 -3.20
CA ILE A 57 10.33 9.25 -3.36
C ILE A 57 11.06 10.42 -4.05
N PRO A 58 10.61 10.87 -5.25
CA PRO A 58 11.21 12.02 -5.91
C PRO A 58 10.88 13.32 -5.17
N SER A 59 11.76 14.32 -5.27
CA SER A 59 11.57 15.66 -4.69
C SER A 59 10.53 16.52 -5.42
N THR A 60 9.96 16.03 -6.52
CA THR A 60 8.87 16.69 -7.26
C THR A 60 7.63 16.86 -6.38
N ALA A 61 6.85 17.91 -6.61
CA ALA A 61 5.58 18.15 -5.88
C ALA A 61 4.60 16.95 -5.96
N ALA A 62 4.61 16.20 -7.07
CA ALA A 62 3.77 15.04 -7.25
C ALA A 62 4.23 13.78 -6.48
N GLY A 63 5.51 13.71 -6.08
CA GLY A 63 6.09 12.54 -5.43
C GLY A 63 6.01 11.25 -6.28
N TRP A 64 5.88 11.37 -7.61
CA TRP A 64 5.63 10.27 -8.54
C TRP A 64 6.17 10.60 -9.95
N PRO A 65 6.68 9.63 -10.74
CA PRO A 65 6.86 8.21 -10.42
C PRO A 65 7.98 7.95 -9.42
N LEU A 66 7.93 6.80 -8.75
CA LEU A 66 8.94 6.39 -7.78
C LEU A 66 10.30 6.15 -8.46
N LEU A 67 11.36 6.60 -7.81
CA LEU A 67 12.74 6.38 -8.22
C LEU A 67 13.14 4.89 -8.10
N ARG A 68 14.13 4.50 -8.90
CA ARG A 68 14.77 3.17 -8.89
C ARG A 68 16.27 3.32 -8.57
N PRO A 69 16.63 3.65 -7.32
CA PRO A 69 18.03 3.76 -6.92
C PRO A 69 18.73 2.41 -7.03
N ALA A 70 20.01 2.41 -7.43
CA ALA A 70 20.82 1.21 -7.61
C ALA A 70 21.48 0.69 -6.31
N SER A 71 21.23 1.34 -5.17
CA SER A 71 21.88 0.99 -3.89
C SER A 71 21.32 -0.31 -3.30
N ALA A 72 22.17 -1.15 -2.73
CA ALA A 72 21.75 -2.37 -2.02
C ALA A 72 21.09 -2.08 -0.65
N ASP A 73 21.43 -0.96 -0.01
CA ASP A 73 21.05 -0.66 1.39
C ASP A 73 19.73 0.11 1.51
N ILE A 74 18.69 -0.33 0.80
CA ILE A 74 17.38 0.31 0.87
C ILE A 74 16.60 -0.21 2.09
N ASP A 75 16.19 0.69 2.98
CA ASP A 75 15.31 0.32 4.10
C ASP A 75 13.88 0.04 3.64
N TRP A 76 13.55 -1.25 3.52
CA TRP A 76 12.21 -1.73 3.19
C TRP A 76 11.32 -1.95 4.41
N SER A 77 11.71 -1.54 5.62
CA SER A 77 10.94 -1.81 6.85
C SER A 77 9.48 -1.38 6.74
N ARG A 78 9.16 -0.30 6.02
CA ARG A 78 7.78 0.20 5.82
C ARG A 78 6.94 -0.67 4.89
N THR A 79 7.57 -1.28 3.89
CA THR A 79 6.89 -2.07 2.84
C THR A 79 6.94 -3.58 3.09
N ARG A 80 8.04 -4.06 3.70
CA ARG A 80 8.32 -5.48 4.01
C ARG A 80 7.52 -5.94 5.22
N ARG A 81 6.19 -5.86 5.08
CA ARG A 81 5.21 -6.28 6.07
C ARG A 81 4.50 -7.52 5.53
N GLY A 82 4.59 -8.63 6.25
CA GLY A 82 3.94 -9.88 5.89
C GLY A 82 2.54 -10.03 6.50
N GLY A 83 1.97 -11.23 6.44
CA GLY A 83 0.72 -11.57 7.10
C GLY A 83 -0.54 -11.02 6.43
N ARG A 84 -1.67 -11.13 7.15
CA ARG A 84 -3.04 -10.90 6.65
C ARG A 84 -3.28 -9.51 6.04
N ASN A 85 -2.55 -8.50 6.52
CA ASN A 85 -2.67 -7.10 6.09
C ASN A 85 -1.30 -6.53 5.62
N GLY A 86 -0.45 -7.39 5.09
CA GLY A 86 0.87 -7.07 4.56
C GLY A 86 0.87 -6.72 3.06
N LEU A 87 2.03 -6.83 2.42
CA LEU A 87 2.28 -6.48 1.01
C LEU A 87 1.28 -7.11 0.03
N LEU A 88 0.78 -8.32 0.31
CA LEU A 88 -0.21 -9.00 -0.53
C LEU A 88 -1.47 -8.14 -0.76
N VAL A 89 -1.87 -7.32 0.21
CA VAL A 89 -3.01 -6.40 0.06
C VAL A 89 -2.76 -5.42 -1.08
N VAL A 90 -1.56 -4.83 -1.17
CA VAL A 90 -1.19 -3.89 -2.23
C VAL A 90 -1.29 -4.57 -3.61
N VAL A 91 -0.78 -5.79 -3.72
CA VAL A 91 -0.82 -6.57 -4.97
C VAL A 91 -2.25 -6.88 -5.40
N ILE A 92 -3.12 -7.30 -4.47
CA ILE A 92 -4.52 -7.57 -4.78
C ILE A 92 -5.24 -6.31 -5.26
N THR A 93 -4.97 -5.16 -4.63
CA THR A 93 -5.64 -3.90 -4.99
C THR A 93 -5.22 -3.36 -6.37
N LEU A 94 -4.08 -3.80 -6.92
CA LEU A 94 -3.69 -3.54 -8.32
C LEU A 94 -4.49 -4.37 -9.33
N MET A 95 -5.27 -5.36 -8.89
CA MET A 95 -6.21 -6.05 -9.78
C MET A 95 -7.50 -5.24 -9.97
N TRP A 96 -7.71 -4.20 -9.16
CA TRP A 96 -8.87 -3.32 -9.28
C TRP A 96 -8.59 -2.18 -10.28
N TRP A 97 -7.33 -1.72 -10.35
CA TRP A 97 -6.78 -0.73 -11.27
C TRP A 97 -5.34 -1.09 -11.64
#